data_AF-A0A3C1CHP8-F1
#
_entry.id   AF-A0A3C1CHP8-F1
#
_cell.length_a   1.000
_cell.length_b   1.000
_cell.length_c   1.000
_cell.angle_alpha   90.00
_cell.angle_beta   90.00
_cell.angle_gamma   90.00
#
_symmetry.space_group_name_H-M   'P 1'
#
loop_
_entity.id
_entity.type
_entity.pdbx_description
1 polymer ?
#
loop_
_entity_poly.entity_id
_entity_poly.type
_entity_poly.pdbx_seq_one_letter_code
_entity_poly.pdbx_strand_id
1 'polypeptide(L)'
;MARSTAARNTGAKVAAANGRAKANGAGSRLQQFAAEELVEDFRLSCLSRALDDREIMLQKQSRVFFQISGAGHEILYTALARSLLPGYDWFF
;
A
#
# COMPACT_ATOMS: atom_id res chain seq x y z
N MET A 1 2.53 -13.37 20.52
CA MET A 1 2.52 -13.97 19.17
C MET A 1 3.53 -13.22 18.32
N ALA A 2 4.75 -13.78 18.23
CA ALA A 2 5.89 -13.14 17.59
C ALA A 2 5.75 -13.23 16.07
N ARG A 3 5.70 -12.09 15.38
CA ARG A 3 5.79 -12.05 13.91
C ARG A 3 7.24 -12.36 13.54
N SER A 4 7.45 -13.43 12.79
CA SER A 4 8.74 -13.82 12.23
C SER A 4 9.25 -12.68 11.34
N THR A 5 10.22 -11.94 11.85
CA THR A 5 11.01 -10.93 11.14
C THR A 5 11.90 -11.63 10.12
N ALA A 6 11.33 -12.15 9.05
CA ALA A 6 12.11 -12.58 7.90
C ALA A 6 12.81 -11.32 7.33
N ALA A 7 14.14 -11.37 7.34
CA ALA A 7 15.01 -10.26 7.01
C ALA A 7 14.62 -9.61 5.67
N ARG A 8 14.11 -8.38 5.74
CA ARG A 8 13.95 -7.51 4.57
C ARG A 8 15.34 -7.10 4.11
N ASN A 9 15.68 -7.47 2.88
CA ASN A 9 16.97 -7.24 2.25
C ASN A 9 17.19 -5.72 2.07
N THR A 10 17.82 -5.07 3.05
CA THR A 10 18.22 -3.66 3.01
C THR A 10 19.41 -3.50 2.06
N GLY A 11 19.10 -3.12 0.82
CA GLY A 11 20.09 -2.87 -0.22
C GLY A 11 19.60 -1.85 -1.24
N ALA A 12 19.22 -0.66 -0.79
CA ALA A 12 18.95 0.45 -1.69
C ALA A 12 20.28 0.98 -2.27
N LYS A 13 20.71 0.44 -3.41
CA LYS A 13 21.66 1.14 -4.30
C LYS A 13 20.85 1.94 -5.31
N VAL A 14 20.85 3.26 -5.16
CA VAL A 14 20.38 4.20 -6.17
C VAL A 14 21.41 4.21 -7.30
N ALA A 15 21.09 3.59 -8.43
CA ALA A 15 21.84 3.71 -9.66
C ALA A 15 20.87 4.14 -10.77
N ALA A 16 21.03 5.37 -11.25
CA ALA A 16 20.37 5.85 -12.44
C ALA A 16 20.88 5.07 -13.66
N ALA A 17 19.97 4.47 -14.43
CA ALA A 17 20.29 3.93 -15.75
C ALA A 17 19.07 3.95 -16.65
N ASN A 18 19.18 4.77 -17.70
CA ASN A 18 18.27 4.83 -18.82
C ASN A 18 18.49 3.57 -19.68
N GLY A 19 17.50 2.68 -19.76
CA GLY A 19 17.59 1.46 -20.56
C GLY A 19 16.29 0.67 -20.56
N ARG A 20 15.62 0.60 -21.72
CA ARG A 20 14.47 -0.28 -21.94
C ARG A 20 14.93 -1.74 -21.87
N ALA A 21 14.89 -2.31 -20.67
CA ALA A 21 15.15 -3.73 -20.46
C ALA A 21 13.96 -4.56 -20.97
N LYS A 22 14.23 -5.48 -21.90
CA LYS A 22 13.28 -6.51 -22.34
C LYS A 22 12.81 -7.32 -21.13
N ALA A 23 11.50 -7.30 -20.87
CA ALA A 23 10.86 -8.07 -19.82
C ALA A 23 10.72 -9.56 -20.23
N ASN A 24 11.84 -10.29 -20.29
CA ASN A 24 11.83 -11.74 -20.45
C ASN A 24 12.24 -12.39 -19.13
N GLY A 25 11.32 -13.12 -18.52
CA GLY A 25 11.53 -13.87 -17.27
C GLY A 25 10.84 -13.29 -16.04
N ALA A 26 9.61 -12.81 -16.16
CA ALA A 26 8.76 -12.59 -15.00
C ALA A 26 8.20 -13.95 -14.51
N GLY A 27 9.01 -14.71 -13.76
CA GLY A 27 8.42 -15.32 -12.57
C GLY A 27 7.67 -14.17 -11.88
N SER A 28 6.33 -14.25 -11.84
CA SER A 28 5.49 -13.08 -11.65
C SER A 28 6.02 -12.31 -10.45
N ARG A 29 6.29 -11.00 -10.54
CA ARG A 29 6.86 -10.20 -9.43
C ARG A 29 6.05 -10.33 -8.13
N LEU A 30 4.85 -10.89 -8.22
CA LEU A 30 3.94 -11.22 -7.14
C LEU A 30 4.32 -12.52 -6.38
N GLN A 31 5.07 -13.45 -7.00
CA GLN A 31 5.52 -14.71 -6.40
C GLN A 31 6.50 -14.52 -5.23
N GLN A 32 7.06 -13.31 -5.08
CA GLN A 32 7.91 -12.96 -3.94
C GLN A 32 7.09 -12.62 -2.68
N PHE A 33 5.77 -12.45 -2.79
CA PHE A 33 4.87 -12.15 -1.68
C PHE A 33 3.98 -13.34 -1.38
N ALA A 34 3.59 -13.50 -0.12
CA ALA A 34 2.62 -14.52 0.26
C ALA A 34 1.24 -14.18 -0.36
N ALA A 35 0.52 -15.20 -0.82
CA ALA A 35 -0.79 -14.98 -1.45
C ALA A 35 -1.78 -14.34 -0.47
N GLU A 36 -1.70 -14.71 0.80
CA GLU A 36 -2.52 -14.18 1.88
C GLU A 36 -2.24 -12.68 2.10
N GLU A 37 -0.97 -12.26 2.03
CA GLU A 37 -0.58 -10.86 2.14
C GLU A 37 -1.16 -10.01 1.00
N LEU A 38 -1.09 -10.51 -0.23
CA LEU A 38 -1.66 -9.83 -1.39
C LEU A 38 -3.18 -9.68 -1.27
N VAL A 39 -3.87 -10.70 -0.75
CA VAL A 39 -5.32 -10.68 -0.53
C VAL A 39 -5.69 -9.71 0.60
N GLU A 40 -4.91 -9.65 1.67
CA GLU A 40 -5.09 -8.68 2.75
C GLU A 40 -4.95 -7.24 2.23
N ASP A 41 -3.90 -6.96 1.46
CA ASP A 41 -3.64 -5.62 0.93
C ASP A 41 -4.74 -5.19 -0.05
N PHE A 42 -5.20 -6.12 -0.90
CA PHE A 42 -6.34 -5.87 -1.76
C PHE A 42 -7.60 -5.54 -0.95
N ARG A 43 -7.93 -6.33 0.07
CA ARG A 43 -9.09 -6.08 0.93
C ARG A 43 -8.98 -4.73 1.64
N LEU A 44 -7.79 -4.36 2.12
CA LEU A 44 -7.55 -3.08 2.78
C LEU A 44 -7.74 -1.91 1.81
N SER A 45 -7.25 -2.04 0.57
CA SER A 45 -7.48 -1.01 -0.46
C SER A 45 -8.96 -0.84 -0.79
N CYS A 46 -9.72 -1.93 -0.92
CA CYS A 46 -11.16 -1.87 -1.14
C CYS A 46 -11.90 -1.23 0.05
N LEU A 47 -11.47 -1.55 1.27
CA LEU A 47 -12.03 -0.94 2.48
C LEU A 47 -11.77 0.56 2.51
N SER A 48 -10.55 1.01 2.19
CA SER A 48 -10.22 2.44 2.08
C SER A 48 -11.15 3.16 1.10
N ARG A 49 -11.42 2.57 -0.06
CA ARG A 49 -12.37 3.13 -1.04
C ARG A 49 -13.80 3.21 -0.49
N ALA A 50 -14.26 2.16 0.16
CA ALA A 50 -15.60 2.13 0.73
C ALA A 50 -15.80 3.17 1.85
N LEU A 51 -14.74 3.46 2.61
CA LEU A 51 -14.74 4.53 3.60
C LEU A 51 -14.86 5.91 2.94
N ASP A 52 -14.04 6.20 1.92
CA ASP A 52 -14.12 7.46 1.17
C ASP A 52 -15.53 7.70 0.61
N ASP A 53 -16.14 6.67 0.00
CA ASP A 53 -17.50 6.76 -0.52
C ASP A 53 -18.52 7.09 0.59
N ARG A 54 -18.34 6.49 1.77
CA ARG A 54 -19.21 6.76 2.91
C ARG A 54 -19.05 8.18 3.42
N GLU A 55 -17.83 8.71 3.46
CA GLU A 55 -17.56 10.09 3.82
C GLU A 55 -18.21 11.07 2.83
N ILE A 56 -18.11 10.81 1.52
CA ILE A 56 -18.81 11.60 0.48
C ILE A 56 -20.32 11.59 0.73
N MET A 57 -20.90 10.44 1.07
CA MET A 57 -22.33 10.35 1.43
C MET A 57 -22.67 11.18 2.68
N LEU A 58 -21.81 11.17 3.71
CA LEU A 58 -22.03 11.95 4.93
C LEU A 58 -21.90 13.45 4.69
N GLN A 59 -20.96 13.87 3.85
CA GLN A 59 -20.81 15.27 3.44
C GLN A 59 -22.05 15.76 2.69
N LYS A 60 -22.57 14.96 1.75
CA LYS A 60 -23.84 15.25 1.04
C LYS A 60 -25.04 15.37 1.97
N GLN A 61 -25.01 14.70 3.12
CA GLN A 61 -26.04 14.79 4.16
C GLN A 61 -25.76 15.92 5.17
N SER A 62 -24.76 16.77 4.94
CA SER A 62 -24.31 17.82 5.87
C SER A 62 -23.98 17.30 7.27
N ARG A 63 -23.57 16.03 7.39
CA ARG A 63 -23.16 15.40 8.66
C ARG A 63 -21.67 15.53 8.95
N VAL A 64 -20.88 15.84 7.92
CA VAL A 64 -19.45 16.14 7.99
C VAL A 64 -19.20 17.38 7.13
N PHE A 65 -18.41 18.32 7.61
CA PHE A 65 -18.23 19.63 6.97
C PHE A 65 -17.09 19.67 5.95
N PHE A 66 -16.10 18.79 6.06
CA PHE A 66 -14.96 18.69 5.15
C PHE A 66 -14.64 17.23 4.85
N GLN A 67 -14.18 16.94 3.64
CA GLN A 67 -13.79 15.60 3.22
C GLN A 67 -12.62 15.72 2.24
N ILE A 68 -11.61 14.87 2.41
CA ILE A 68 -10.50 14.72 1.47
C ILE A 68 -10.35 13.23 1.22
N SER A 69 -10.60 12.80 -0.02
CA SER A 69 -10.52 11.40 -0.42
C SER A 69 -9.08 11.01 -0.80
N GLY A 70 -8.68 9.81 -0.40
CA GLY A 70 -7.47 9.14 -0.86
C GLY A 70 -7.66 8.35 -2.16
N ALA A 71 -8.76 8.60 -2.91
CA ALA A 71 -9.11 7.87 -4.11
C ALA A 71 -7.95 7.79 -5.12
N GLY A 72 -7.59 6.57 -5.50
CA GLY A 72 -6.52 6.27 -6.46
C GLY A 72 -5.16 6.03 -5.80
N HIS A 73 -5.04 6.29 -4.48
CA HIS A 73 -3.81 6.14 -3.71
C HIS A 73 -3.88 5.01 -2.67
N GLU A 74 -4.93 4.19 -2.68
CA GLU A 74 -5.19 3.20 -1.62
C GLU A 74 -4.08 2.15 -1.52
N ILE A 75 -3.65 1.62 -2.67
CA ILE A 75 -2.58 0.60 -2.69
C ILE A 75 -1.21 1.24 -2.41
N LEU A 76 -1.03 2.50 -2.78
CA LEU A 76 0.19 3.26 -2.49
C LEU A 76 0.34 3.45 -0.97
N TYR A 77 -0.73 3.89 -0.30
CA TYR A 77 -0.73 4.06 1.14
C TYR A 77 -0.59 2.74 1.89
N THR A 78 -1.23 1.67 1.38
CA THR A 78 -1.08 0.32 1.96
C THR A 78 0.37 -0.17 1.86
N ALA A 79 1.00 -0.05 0.69
CA ALA A 79 2.39 -0.46 0.48
C ALA A 79 3.37 0.38 1.31
N LEU A 80 3.10 1.68 1.45
CA LEU A 80 3.87 2.55 2.33
C LEU A 80 3.75 2.09 3.79
N ALA A 81 2.54 1.84 4.28
CA ALA A 81 2.31 1.36 5.63
C ALA A 81 3.00 0.01 5.90
N ARG A 82 3.01 -0.91 4.91
CA ARG A 82 3.74 -2.19 4.98
C ARG A 82 5.26 -2.01 5.05
N SER A 83 5.78 -0.88 4.56
CA SER A 83 7.20 -0.57 4.59
C SER A 83 7.66 -0.04 5.94
N LEU A 84 6.74 0.53 6.74
CA LEU A 84 7.03 1.16 8.03
C LEU A 84 6.88 0.19 9.21
N LEU A 85 7.64 0.42 10.27
CA LEU A 85 7.50 -0.24 11.56
C LEU A 85 6.54 0.57 12.45
N PRO A 86 5.36 0.01 12.80
CA PRO A 86 4.39 0.72 13.62
C PRO A 86 4.94 1.02 15.01
N GLY A 87 4.80 2.26 15.46
CA GLY A 87 5.28 2.71 16.78
C GLY A 87 6.77 3.02 16.86
N TYR A 88 7.52 2.85 15.76
CA TYR A 88 8.94 3.22 15.69
C TYR A 88 9.19 4.25 14.59
N ASP A 89 8.77 3.94 13.36
CA ASP A 89 8.94 4.85 12.23
C ASP A 89 7.91 5.99 12.29
N TRP A 90 8.35 7.19 11.90
CA TRP A 90 7.53 8.40 11.87
C TRP A 90 7.06 8.68 10.44
N PHE A 91 5.82 9.12 10.29
CA PHE A 91 5.23 9.57 9.04
C PHE A 91 4.54 10.93 9.26
N PHE A 92 4.65 11.84 8.29
CA PHE A 92 4.16 13.22 8.37
C PHE A 92 3.23 13.54 7.21
#